data_AF-A0A1H3WYX1-F1
#
_entry.id   AF-A0A1H3WYX1-F1
#
_cell.length_a   1.000
_cell.length_b   1.000
_cell.length_c   1.000
_cell.angle_alpha   90.00
_cell.angle_beta   90.00
_cell.angle_gamma   90.00
#
_symmetry.space_group_name_H-M   'P 1'
#
loop_
_entity.id
_entity.type
_entity.pdbx_description
1 polymer ?
#
loop_
_entity_poly.entity_id
_entity_poly.type
_entity_poly.pdbx_seq_one_letter_code
_entity_poly.pdbx_strand_id
1 'polypeptide(L)'
;MTAAPRISETDAAHIFRAAPGHMADTPKARDALTRLVADPANFIGRDRYGTAWYAALEEDGAQIWAQVRGDRIRNGGRNERPRDYFSVATGSAREGGDDG
;
A
#
# COMPACT_ATOMS: atom_id res chain seq x y z
N MET A 1 15.36 16.58 -1.13
CA MET A 1 13.90 16.39 -1.18
C MET A 1 13.64 15.18 -2.04
N THR A 2 13.40 14.01 -1.45
CA THR A 2 13.07 12.80 -2.22
C THR A 2 11.64 12.96 -2.73
N ALA A 3 11.42 12.80 -4.03
CA ALA A 3 10.08 12.92 -4.59
C ALA A 3 9.17 11.85 -3.99
N ALA A 4 7.90 12.20 -3.73
CA ALA A 4 6.92 11.21 -3.28
C ALA A 4 6.84 10.06 -4.30
N PRO A 5 6.78 8.80 -3.85
CA PRO A 5 6.70 7.65 -4.75
C PRO A 5 5.51 7.79 -5.71
N ARG A 6 5.71 7.46 -6.99
CA ARG A 6 4.69 7.62 -8.03
C ARG A 6 4.12 6.28 -8.47
N ILE A 7 2.82 6.28 -8.80
CA ILE A 7 2.17 5.18 -9.51
C ILE A 7 2.42 5.37 -11.00
N SER A 8 3.09 4.41 -11.65
CA SER A 8 3.22 4.41 -13.12
C SER A 8 1.95 3.81 -13.74
N GLU A 9 1.60 4.15 -14.98
CA GLU A 9 0.40 3.57 -15.63
C GLU A 9 0.46 2.04 -15.76
N THR A 10 1.66 1.49 -15.96
CA THR A 10 1.89 0.03 -15.97
C THR A 10 1.65 -0.60 -14.60
N ASP A 11 2.00 0.10 -13.53
CA ASP A 11 1.75 -0.37 -12.16
C ASP A 11 0.28 -0.21 -11.78
N ALA A 12 -0.38 0.87 -12.24
CA ALA A 12 -1.79 1.10 -11.99
C ALA A 12 -2.66 -0.05 -12.49
N ALA A 13 -2.39 -0.59 -13.68
CA ALA A 13 -3.10 -1.76 -14.20
C ALA A 13 -2.95 -3.00 -13.29
N HIS A 14 -1.84 -3.13 -12.56
CA HIS A 14 -1.60 -4.23 -11.62
C HIS A 14 -2.19 -3.95 -10.23
N ILE A 15 -2.04 -2.72 -9.73
CA ILE A 15 -2.54 -2.23 -8.44
C ILE A 15 -4.08 -2.23 -8.40
N PHE A 16 -4.71 -1.79 -9.48
CA PHE A 16 -6.16 -1.61 -9.56
C PHE A 16 -6.85 -2.69 -10.39
N ARG A 17 -6.22 -3.86 -10.54
CA ARG A 17 -6.85 -4.97 -11.23
C ARG A 17 -8.12 -5.38 -10.47
N ALA A 18 -9.15 -5.81 -11.19
CA ALA A 18 -10.40 -6.27 -10.59
C ALA A 18 -10.22 -7.65 -9.92
N ALA A 19 -9.50 -7.69 -8.81
CA ALA A 19 -9.26 -8.89 -8.00
C ALA A 19 -9.59 -8.60 -6.52
N PRO A 20 -9.99 -9.62 -5.74
CA PRO A 20 -10.30 -9.43 -4.33
C PRO A 20 -9.10 -8.85 -3.56
N GLY A 21 -9.33 -7.77 -2.81
CA GLY A 21 -8.29 -7.02 -2.09
C GLY A 21 -7.68 -5.84 -2.87
N HIS A 22 -8.03 -5.66 -4.14
CA HIS A 22 -7.64 -4.52 -4.97
C HIS A 22 -8.76 -3.47 -5.06
N MET A 23 -8.40 -2.21 -5.31
CA MET A 23 -9.34 -1.10 -5.50
C MET A 23 -9.63 -0.87 -6.99
N ALA A 24 -10.79 -0.29 -7.31
CA ALA A 24 -11.05 0.20 -8.67
C ALA A 24 -10.10 1.37 -9.01
N ASP A 25 -9.64 1.42 -10.26
CA ASP A 25 -8.75 2.50 -10.75
C ASP A 25 -9.52 3.81 -10.81
N THR A 26 -9.51 4.53 -9.70
CA THR A 26 -10.18 5.83 -9.57
C THR A 26 -9.17 6.88 -9.15
N PRO A 27 -9.36 8.15 -9.57
CA PRO A 27 -8.49 9.25 -9.14
C PRO A 27 -8.38 9.33 -7.61
N LYS A 28 -9.48 9.03 -6.91
CA LYS A 28 -9.55 8.99 -5.45
C LYS A 28 -8.67 7.89 -4.86
N ALA A 29 -8.67 6.68 -5.44
CA ALA A 29 -7.81 5.59 -4.97
C ALA A 29 -6.32 5.87 -5.24
N ARG A 30 -5.98 6.45 -6.40
CA ARG A 30 -4.60 6.86 -6.72
C ARG A 30 -4.07 7.95 -5.78
N ASP A 31 -4.90 8.95 -5.51
CA ASP A 31 -4.57 10.04 -4.59
C ASP A 31 -4.44 9.52 -3.15
N ALA A 32 -5.32 8.64 -2.69
CA ALA A 32 -5.24 8.02 -1.37
C ALA A 32 -3.92 7.25 -1.17
N LEU A 33 -3.52 6.41 -2.14
CA LEU A 33 -2.24 5.70 -2.08
C LEU A 33 -1.03 6.65 -2.10
N THR A 34 -1.11 7.72 -2.88
CA THR A 34 -0.03 8.72 -2.96
C THR A 34 0.11 9.49 -1.65
N ARG A 35 -1.01 9.88 -1.03
CA ARG A 35 -1.02 10.53 0.30
C ARG A 35 -0.53 9.59 1.39
N LEU A 36 -0.94 8.33 1.33
CA LEU A 36 -0.50 7.30 2.27
C LEU A 36 1.02 7.19 2.32
N VAL A 37 1.68 7.10 1.16
CA VAL A 37 3.14 6.96 1.08
C VAL A 37 3.90 8.28 1.25
N ALA A 38 3.22 9.42 1.06
CA ALA A 38 3.81 10.74 1.27
C ALA A 38 3.97 11.06 2.76
N ASP A 39 3.18 10.42 3.63
CA ASP A 39 3.27 10.59 5.07
C ASP A 39 4.19 9.53 5.69
N PRO A 40 5.35 9.92 6.25
CA PRO A 40 6.26 9.00 6.90
C PRO A 40 5.68 8.34 8.16
N ALA A 41 4.62 8.90 8.78
CA ALA A 41 3.96 8.28 9.92
C ALA A 41 3.25 6.97 9.55
N ASN A 42 2.88 6.80 8.28
CA ASN A 42 2.24 5.59 7.78
C ASN A 42 3.25 4.49 7.41
N PHE A 43 4.55 4.76 7.49
CA PHE A 43 5.58 3.77 7.20
C PHE A 43 5.62 2.71 8.30
N ILE A 44 5.31 1.46 7.93
CA ILE A 44 5.29 0.34 8.88
C ILE A 44 6.58 -0.48 8.86
N GLY A 45 7.42 -0.35 7.82
CA GLY A 45 8.69 -1.07 7.74
C GLY A 45 9.12 -1.42 6.32
N ARG A 46 10.28 -2.07 6.19
CA ARG A 46 10.79 -2.65 4.95
C ARG A 46 10.93 -4.15 5.10
N ASP A 47 10.66 -4.90 4.03
CA ASP A 47 10.97 -6.33 3.98
C ASP A 47 12.41 -6.59 3.52
N ARG A 48 12.83 -7.87 3.59
CA ARG A 48 14.17 -8.35 3.22
C ARG A 48 14.60 -8.02 1.78
N TYR A 49 13.65 -7.74 0.88
CA TYR A 49 13.91 -7.39 -0.51
C TYR A 49 14.06 -5.88 -0.73
N GLY A 50 14.02 -5.09 0.35
CA GLY A 50 14.16 -3.63 0.31
C GLY A 50 12.87 -2.89 -0.08
N THR A 51 11.74 -3.60 -0.08
CA THR A 51 10.44 -3.02 -0.37
C THR A 51 9.85 -2.41 0.89
N ALA A 52 9.46 -1.14 0.80
CA ALA A 52 8.86 -0.36 1.87
C ALA A 52 7.34 -0.54 1.88
N TRP A 53 6.80 -0.71 3.09
CA TRP A 53 5.38 -0.89 3.33
C TRP A 53 4.83 0.30 4.09
N TYR A 54 3.68 0.76 3.62
CA TYR A 54 2.91 1.84 4.24
C TYR A 54 1.51 1.33 4.52
N ALA A 55 0.97 1.60 5.69
CA ALA A 55 -0.40 1.27 6.03
C ALA A 55 -0.98 2.29 7.00
N ALA A 56 -2.27 2.56 6.85
CA ALA A 56 -3.04 3.43 7.73
C ALA A 56 -4.43 2.84 7.97
N LEU A 57 -5.02 3.18 9.12
CA LEU A 57 -6.43 2.92 9.39
C LEU A 57 -7.24 4.16 9.03
N GLU A 58 -8.31 3.94 8.29
CA GLU A 58 -9.32 4.94 8.00
C GLU A 58 -10.30 5.04 9.18
N GLU A 59 -11.05 6.15 9.28
CA GLU A 59 -12.04 6.36 10.35
C GLU A 59 -13.14 5.27 10.38
N ASP A 60 -13.48 4.70 9.23
CA ASP A 60 -14.43 3.59 9.11
C ASP A 60 -13.88 2.24 9.64
N GLY A 61 -12.64 2.19 10.11
CA GLY A 61 -11.96 0.95 10.53
C GLY A 61 -11.37 0.12 9.39
N ALA A 62 -11.55 0.58 8.15
CA ALA A 62 -10.88 0.02 6.98
C ALA A 62 -9.37 0.30 7.03
N GLN A 63 -8.56 -0.57 6.43
CA GLN A 63 -7.12 -0.39 6.32
C GLN A 63 -6.74 -0.10 4.87
N ILE A 64 -6.04 1.01 4.64
CA ILE A 64 -5.38 1.27 3.36
C ILE A 64 -3.90 0.90 3.47
N TRP A 65 -3.35 0.28 2.43
CA TRP A 65 -1.95 -0.15 2.40
C TRP A 65 -1.33 0.07 1.01
N ALA A 66 -0.03 0.32 0.99
CA ALA A 66 0.77 0.50 -0.22
C ALA A 66 2.16 -0.12 -0.08
N GLN A 67 2.63 -0.66 -1.19
CA GLN A 67 3.96 -1.22 -1.36
C GLN A 67 4.79 -0.32 -2.26
N VAL A 68 5.91 0.17 -1.74
CA VAL A 68 6.84 1.06 -2.43
C VAL A 68 8.18 0.36 -2.60
N ARG A 69 8.70 0.34 -3.82
CA ARG A 69 10.05 -0.18 -4.09
C ARG A 69 10.87 0.91 -4.78
N GLY A 70 11.87 1.44 -4.07
CA GLY A 70 12.56 2.66 -4.50
C GLY A 70 11.60 3.85 -4.49
N ASP A 71 11.40 4.49 -5.65
CA ASP A 71 10.53 5.67 -5.82
C ASP A 71 9.20 5.34 -6.52
N ARG A 72 8.79 4.06 -6.53
CA ARG A 72 7.59 3.59 -7.23
C ARG A 72 6.65 2.81 -6.32
N ILE A 73 5.37 3.17 -6.37
CA ILE A 73 4.30 2.34 -5.80
C ILE A 73 4.07 1.19 -6.77
N ARG A 74 4.28 -0.03 -6.30
CA ARG A 74 4.16 -1.28 -7.07
C ARG A 74 2.85 -2.01 -6.79
N ASN A 75 2.35 -1.90 -5.56
CA ASN A 75 1.11 -2.53 -5.13
C ASN A 75 0.38 -1.66 -4.10
N GLY A 76 -0.92 -1.87 -3.93
CA GLY A 76 -1.70 -1.18 -2.93
C GLY A 76 -3.18 -1.52 -3.00
N GLY A 77 -3.87 -1.30 -1.90
CA GLY A 77 -5.27 -1.69 -1.76
C GLY A 77 -5.91 -1.13 -0.50
N ARG A 78 -7.22 -1.35 -0.39
CA ARG A 78 -8.02 -1.03 0.79
C ARG A 78 -8.71 -2.30 1.22
N ASN A 79 -8.47 -2.72 2.45
CA ASN A 79 -9.15 -3.83 3.08
C ASN A 79 -10.25 -3.26 3.97
N GLU A 80 -11.47 -3.78 3.88
CA GLU A 80 -12.57 -3.40 4.77
C GLU A 80 -12.30 -3.77 6.23
N ARG A 81 -11.43 -4.76 6.47
CA ARG A 81 -10.95 -5.13 7.80
C ARG A 81 -9.42 -5.09 7.83
N PRO A 82 -8.79 -4.62 8.92
CA PRO A 82 -7.35 -4.61 9.05
C PRO A 82 -6.79 -6.03 8.91
N ARG A 83 -5.76 -6.20 8.08
CA ARG A 83 -5.05 -7.47 7.92
C ARG A 83 -3.75 -7.44 8.72
N ASP A 84 -3.48 -8.55 9.42
CA ASP A 84 -2.29 -8.71 10.26
C ASP A 84 -0.95 -8.68 9.50
N TYR A 85 -0.99 -8.89 8.18
CA TYR A 85 0.18 -8.83 7.30
C TYR A 85 0.77 -7.40 7.19
N PHE A 86 -0.08 -6.38 7.33
CA PHE A 86 0.28 -4.95 7.28
C PHE A 86 -0.10 -4.25 8.58
N SER A 87 -0.04 -4.98 9.70
CA SER A 87 -0.61 -4.53 10.96
C SER A 87 0.08 -3.26 11.46
N VAL A 88 -0.65 -2.13 11.40
CA VAL A 88 -0.28 -0.87 12.04
C VAL A 88 -0.08 -1.04 13.56
N ALA A 89 -0.72 -2.05 14.17
CA ALA A 89 -0.65 -2.31 15.59
C ALA A 89 0.67 -2.97 16.05
N THR A 90 1.37 -3.69 15.15
CA THR A 90 2.65 -4.35 15.50
C THR A 90 3.85 -3.75 14.76
N GLY A 91 3.65 -2.77 13.86
CA GLY A 91 4.75 -2.15 13.10
C GLY A 91 5.62 -3.16 12.36
N SER A 92 5.01 -4.26 11.90
CA SER A 92 5.71 -5.40 11.32
C SER A 92 5.07 -5.74 9.98
N ALA A 93 5.79 -5.52 8.88
CA ALA A 93 5.49 -6.13 7.60
C ALA A 93 5.86 -7.63 7.72
N ARG A 94 4.91 -8.47 8.12
CA ARG A 94 5.16 -9.91 8.28
C ARG A 94 5.33 -10.53 6.89
N GLU A 95 6.43 -11.25 6.69
CA GLU A 95 6.86 -11.80 5.40
C GLU A 95 5.81 -12.71 4.73
N GLY A 96 5.58 -12.50 3.41
CA GLY A 96 5.04 -13.50 2.44
C GLY A 96 3.57 -13.91 2.60
N GLY A 97 2.86 -14.41 1.58
CA GLY A 97 3.18 -14.86 0.22
C GLY A 97 1.96 -14.61 -0.69
N ASP A 98 2.13 -14.45 -2.01
CA ASP A 98 1.96 -15.56 -2.96
C ASP A 98 0.73 -16.43 -2.66
N ASP A 99 -0.40 -16.11 -3.29
CA ASP A 99 -1.57 -16.98 -3.37
C ASP A 99 -1.94 -17.11 -4.86
N GLY A 100 -1.43 -18.22 -5.43
CA GLY A 100 -2.08 -19.09 -6.44
C GLY A 100 -2.86 -18.47 -7.58
#